data_AF-A0A8T5SMA1-F1
#
_entry.id   AF-A0A8T5SMA1-F1
#
_cell.length_a   1.000
_cell.length_b   1.000
_cell.length_c   1.000
_cell.angle_alpha   90.00
_cell.angle_beta   90.00
_cell.angle_gamma   90.00
#
_symmetry.space_group_name_H-M   'P 1'
#
loop_
_entity.id
_entity.type
_entity.pdbx_description
1 polymer ?
#
loop_
_entity_poly.entity_id
_entity_poly.type
_entity_poly.pdbx_seq_one_letter_code
_entity_poly.pdbx_strand_id
1 'polypeptide(L)'
;MNSEPTWKLQKDDSTVDEFIDIRRKVGNQVIREYLLDAVVKNTEIIRIPGKLRGPKNEFKDFAKFLILQISIDGAPARFLAESGVYENIRIVAVGSNNLAERNSEDLINIFTEALENPEQYNTTLVLSDDSTVR
;
A
#
# COMPACT_ATOMS: atom_id res chain seq x y z
N MET A 1 26.26 -7.67 1.25
CA MET A 1 25.15 -6.75 1.57
C MET A 1 23.87 -7.51 1.33
N ASN A 2 23.09 -7.82 2.37
CA ASN A 2 21.77 -8.41 2.16
C ASN A 2 20.84 -7.28 1.71
N SER A 3 20.39 -7.35 0.46
CA SER A 3 19.29 -6.52 -0.04
C SER A 3 18.07 -6.68 0.87
N GLU A 4 17.43 -5.57 1.22
CA GLU A 4 16.24 -5.58 2.07
C GLU A 4 15.16 -6.48 1.46
N PRO A 5 14.31 -7.14 2.27
CA PRO A 5 13.24 -7.98 1.74
C PRO A 5 12.25 -7.11 0.95
N THR A 6 11.98 -7.47 -0.32
CA THR A 6 11.10 -6.68 -1.20
C THR A 6 9.89 -7.47 -1.66
N TRP A 7 8.77 -6.75 -1.83
CA TRP A 7 7.59 -7.21 -2.54
C TRP A 7 7.67 -6.77 -3.99
N LYS A 8 7.16 -7.61 -4.90
CA LYS A 8 7.22 -7.35 -6.34
C LYS A 8 5.84 -7.48 -6.94
N LEU A 9 5.33 -6.38 -7.50
CA LEU A 9 4.11 -6.39 -8.29
C LEU A 9 4.51 -6.40 -9.77
N GLN A 10 4.24 -7.51 -10.45
CA GLN A 10 4.39 -7.60 -11.89
C GLN A 10 3.06 -7.24 -12.56
N LYS A 11 3.06 -6.20 -13.40
CA LYS A 11 1.92 -5.77 -14.22
C LYS A 11 1.92 -6.51 -15.56
N ASP A 12 0.82 -6.37 -16.32
CA ASP A 12 0.63 -7.03 -17.61
C ASP A 12 1.62 -6.58 -18.70
N ASP A 13 2.06 -5.32 -18.65
CA ASP A 13 3.12 -4.78 -19.52
C ASP A 13 4.52 -5.31 -19.16
N SER A 14 4.61 -6.27 -18.24
CA SER A 14 5.84 -6.82 -17.66
C SER A 14 6.66 -5.84 -16.83
N THR A 15 6.15 -4.63 -16.57
CA THR A 15 6.75 -3.70 -15.61
C THR A 15 6.67 -4.29 -14.21
N VAL A 16 7.75 -4.17 -13.45
CA VAL A 16 7.83 -4.65 -12.07
C VAL A 16 7.96 -3.44 -11.14
N ASP A 17 6.96 -3.25 -10.29
CA ASP A 17 7.03 -2.34 -9.16
C ASP A 17 7.62 -3.08 -7.95
N GLU A 18 8.62 -2.48 -7.32
CA GLU A 18 9.22 -3.00 -6.08
C GLU A 18 8.78 -2.17 -4.86
N PHE A 19 8.53 -2.86 -3.76
CA PHE A 19 8.22 -2.25 -2.46
C PHE A 19 9.09 -2.87 -1.37
N ILE A 20 9.60 -2.06 -0.46
CA ILE A 20 10.46 -2.47 0.65
C ILE A 20 9.57 -2.95 1.80
N ASP A 21 9.77 -4.19 2.27
CA ASP A 21 9.00 -4.75 3.37
C ASP A 21 9.31 -4.02 4.68
N ILE A 22 8.27 -3.44 5.28
CA ILE A 22 8.37 -2.73 6.55
C ILE A 22 7.55 -3.40 7.66
N ARG A 23 7.02 -4.61 7.46
CA ARG A 23 6.15 -5.28 8.45
C ARG A 23 6.82 -5.47 9.81
N ARG A 24 8.13 -5.70 9.83
CA ARG A 24 8.91 -5.79 11.08
C ARG A 24 9.03 -4.45 11.82
N LYS A 25 8.93 -3.34 11.09
CA LYS A 25 9.01 -1.98 11.62
C LYS A 25 7.64 -1.50 12.12
N VAL A 26 6.59 -1.59 11.31
CA VAL A 26 5.25 -1.12 11.68
C VAL A 26 4.45 -2.12 12.51
N GLY A 27 4.86 -3.38 12.55
CA GLY A 27 4.19 -4.43 13.31
C GLY A 27 2.86 -4.88 12.70
N ASN A 28 1.93 -5.34 13.55
CA ASN A 28 0.58 -5.75 13.18
C ASN A 28 -0.43 -4.62 13.46
N GLN A 29 -0.05 -3.38 13.20
CA GLN A 29 -0.95 -2.26 13.47
C GLN A 29 -2.22 -2.38 12.63
N VAL A 30 -3.33 -2.18 13.32
CA VAL A 30 -4.68 -2.44 12.83
C VAL A 30 -5.30 -1.11 12.45
N ILE A 31 -5.39 -0.84 11.15
CA ILE A 31 -6.03 0.38 10.63
C ILE A 31 -7.42 0.00 10.15
N ARG A 32 -8.44 0.70 10.63
CA ARG A 32 -9.83 0.29 10.41
C ARG A 32 -10.21 0.41 8.94
N GLU A 33 -10.85 -0.63 8.40
CA GLU A 33 -11.19 -0.70 6.98
C GLU A 33 -12.18 0.38 6.53
N TYR A 34 -13.06 0.87 7.42
CA TYR A 34 -14.00 1.95 7.07
C TYR A 34 -13.31 3.24 6.59
N LEU A 35 -12.02 3.43 6.90
CA LEU A 35 -11.26 4.59 6.43
C LEU A 35 -11.09 4.56 4.89
N LEU A 36 -11.22 3.38 4.26
CA LEU A 36 -11.29 3.29 2.80
C LEU A 36 -12.56 3.91 2.23
N ASP A 37 -13.66 3.97 2.99
CA ASP A 37 -14.92 4.55 2.49
C ASP A 37 -14.75 6.01 2.06
N ALA A 38 -13.92 6.77 2.79
CA ALA A 38 -13.61 8.14 2.45
C ALA A 38 -12.79 8.23 1.15
N VAL A 39 -11.81 7.34 0.98
CA VAL A 39 -10.98 7.27 -0.22
C VAL A 39 -11.82 6.86 -1.43
N VAL A 40 -12.62 5.80 -1.31
CA VAL A 40 -13.48 5.27 -2.39
C VAL A 40 -14.46 6.33 -2.88
N LYS A 41 -15.04 7.14 -1.98
CA LYS A 41 -16.01 8.17 -2.35
C LYS A 41 -15.39 9.40 -2.99
N ASN A 42 -14.17 9.75 -2.60
CA ASN A 42 -13.59 11.07 -2.88
C ASN A 42 -12.35 11.03 -3.79
N THR A 43 -11.88 9.85 -4.21
CA THR A 43 -10.63 9.73 -4.99
C THR A 43 -10.78 8.90 -6.25
N GLU A 44 -9.77 9.00 -7.11
CA GLU A 44 -9.61 8.11 -8.25
C GLU A 44 -9.22 6.71 -7.77
N ILE A 45 -9.98 5.71 -8.23
CA ILE A 45 -9.66 4.30 -8.07
C ILE A 45 -9.13 3.80 -9.41
N ILE A 46 -7.87 3.35 -9.41
CA ILE A 46 -7.23 2.74 -10.57
C ILE A 46 -7.22 1.22 -10.35
N ARG A 47 -7.82 0.48 -11.27
CA ARG A 47 -7.76 -0.99 -11.26
C ARG A 47 -6.70 -1.46 -12.24
N ILE A 48 -5.86 -2.38 -11.80
CA ILE A 48 -4.81 -2.97 -12.63
C ILE A 48 -4.80 -4.49 -12.50
N PRO A 49 -4.49 -5.20 -13.59
CA PRO A 49 -4.10 -6.59 -13.52
C PRO A 49 -2.68 -6.69 -12.96
N GLY A 50 -2.43 -7.69 -12.11
CA GLY A 50 -1.10 -7.85 -11.55
C GLY A 50 -0.90 -9.14 -10.75
N LYS A 51 0.37 -9.54 -10.66
CA LYS A 51 0.82 -10.67 -9.84
C LYS A 51 1.75 -10.17 -8.76
N LEU A 52 1.34 -10.36 -7.50
CA LEU A 52 2.13 -9.97 -6.36
C LEU A 52 3.01 -11.13 -5.88
N ARG A 53 4.28 -10.84 -5.60
CA ARG A 53 5.19 -11.76 -4.92
C ARG A 53 5.69 -11.15 -3.63
N GLY A 54 5.70 -11.97 -2.57
CA GLY A 54 6.25 -11.61 -1.28
C GLY A 54 7.79 -11.66 -1.23
N PRO A 55 8.39 -11.30 -0.09
CA PRO A 55 9.84 -11.22 0.06
C PRO A 55 10.59 -12.54 0.01
N LYS A 56 9.90 -13.68 0.13
CA LYS A 56 10.47 -15.01 -0.09
C LYS A 56 10.19 -15.51 -1.51
N ASN A 57 9.82 -14.61 -2.42
CA ASN A 57 9.44 -14.88 -3.81
C ASN A 57 8.18 -15.76 -3.95
N GLU A 58 7.37 -15.87 -2.91
CA GLU A 58 6.13 -16.62 -2.91
C GLU A 58 5.00 -15.82 -3.58
N PHE A 59 4.14 -16.48 -4.35
CA PHE A 59 2.96 -15.83 -4.91
C PHE A 59 1.97 -15.42 -3.81
N LYS A 60 1.38 -14.24 -4.01
CA LYS A 60 0.34 -13.68 -3.15
C LYS A 60 -0.86 -13.30 -4.01
N ASP A 61 -2.02 -13.45 -3.40
CA ASP A 61 -3.28 -13.05 -3.99
C ASP A 61 -3.42 -11.53 -3.94
N PHE A 62 -3.17 -10.85 -5.07
CA PHE A 62 -3.15 -9.39 -5.14
C PHE A 62 -4.53 -8.78 -4.87
N ALA A 63 -5.63 -9.53 -5.06
CA ALA A 63 -6.99 -9.07 -4.74
C ALA A 63 -7.16 -8.68 -3.27
N LYS A 64 -6.34 -9.25 -2.38
CA LYS A 64 -6.28 -8.98 -0.93
C LYS A 64 -5.36 -7.84 -0.55
N PHE A 65 -4.81 -7.12 -1.52
CA PHE A 65 -3.92 -6.00 -1.29
C PHE A 65 -4.45 -4.76 -1.99
N LEU A 66 -4.00 -3.62 -1.51
CA LEU A 66 -4.20 -2.32 -2.13
C LEU A 66 -2.88 -1.56 -2.12
N ILE A 67 -2.74 -0.66 -3.09
CA ILE A 67 -1.64 0.30 -3.10
C ILE A 67 -2.25 1.68 -2.90
N LEU A 68 -1.85 2.34 -1.81
CA LEU A 68 -2.18 3.74 -1.55
C LEU A 68 -1.08 4.61 -2.16
N GLN A 69 -1.42 5.35 -3.20
CA GLN A 69 -0.54 6.36 -3.78
C GLN A 69 -0.92 7.72 -3.21
N ILE A 70 0.06 8.47 -2.73
CA ILE A 70 -0.15 9.76 -2.07
C ILE A 70 0.97 10.72 -2.47
N SER A 71 0.80 12.00 -2.15
CA SER A 71 1.79 13.05 -2.28
C SER A 71 2.15 13.58 -0.90
N ILE A 72 3.44 13.59 -0.56
CA ILE A 72 3.97 14.17 0.68
C ILE A 72 4.92 15.28 0.26
N ASP A 73 4.63 16.52 0.67
CA ASP A 73 5.42 17.70 0.28
C ASP A 73 5.61 17.83 -1.24
N GLY A 74 4.62 17.39 -2.04
CA GLY A 74 4.67 17.38 -3.50
C GLY A 74 5.43 16.20 -4.13
N ALA A 75 6.01 15.31 -3.31
CA ALA A 75 6.70 14.12 -3.78
C ALA A 75 5.79 12.88 -3.72
N PRO A 76 5.78 12.02 -4.76
CA PRO A 76 4.96 10.82 -4.76
C PRO A 76 5.48 9.79 -3.76
N ALA A 77 4.55 9.20 -3.02
CA ALA A 77 4.76 8.16 -2.04
C ALA A 77 3.77 7.01 -2.29
N ARG A 78 4.21 5.78 -2.03
CA ARG A 78 3.39 4.59 -2.25
C ARG A 78 3.49 3.64 -1.07
N PHE A 79 2.34 3.16 -0.62
CA PHE A 79 2.23 2.14 0.42
C PHE A 79 1.54 0.92 -0.18
N LEU A 80 2.09 -0.26 0.08
CA LEU A 80 1.40 -1.53 -0.14
C LEU A 80 0.78 -1.96 1.19
N ALA A 81 -0.51 -2.26 1.18
CA ALA A 81 -1.25 -2.73 2.33
C ALA A 81 -2.08 -3.97 1.99
N GLU A 82 -2.29 -4.82 2.99
CA GLU A 82 -3.16 -6.00 2.93
C GLU A 82 -4.53 -5.62 3.52
N SER A 83 -5.60 -5.86 2.77
CA SER A 83 -7.00 -5.61 3.18
C SER A 83 -7.67 -6.91 3.68
N GLY A 84 -8.79 -6.77 4.38
CA GLY A 84 -9.58 -7.92 4.87
C GLY A 84 -8.94 -8.69 6.03
N VAL A 85 -7.96 -8.11 6.74
CA VAL A 85 -7.36 -8.70 7.94
C VAL A 85 -8.25 -8.37 9.15
N TYR A 86 -9.25 -9.21 9.42
CA TYR A 86 -10.25 -8.96 10.48
C TYR A 86 -11.03 -7.65 10.29
N GLU A 87 -11.43 -7.31 9.06
CA GLU A 87 -12.04 -6.01 8.72
C GLU A 87 -11.09 -4.81 8.94
N ASN A 88 -9.79 -5.05 8.81
CA ASN A 88 -8.76 -4.04 8.93
C ASN A 88 -7.75 -4.12 7.79
N ILE A 89 -7.03 -3.02 7.66
CA ILE A 89 -5.93 -2.79 6.74
C ILE A 89 -4.64 -2.94 7.52
N ARG A 90 -3.67 -3.61 6.91
CA ARG A 90 -2.33 -3.76 7.44
C ARG A 90 -1.31 -3.17 6.48
N ILE A 91 -0.47 -2.25 6.95
CA ILE A 91 0.66 -1.74 6.17
C ILE A 91 1.72 -2.85 6.01
N VAL A 92 2.17 -3.07 4.78
CA VAL A 92 3.08 -4.17 4.44
C VAL A 92 4.43 -3.66 3.93
N ALA A 93 4.41 -2.74 2.97
CA ALA A 93 5.62 -2.29 2.30
C ALA A 93 5.49 -0.84 1.82
N VAL A 94 6.61 -0.20 1.48
CA VAL A 94 6.67 1.16 0.92
C VAL A 94 7.46 1.20 -0.37
N GLY A 95 7.09 2.10 -1.28
CA GLY A 95 7.68 2.19 -2.63
C GLY A 95 8.99 2.97 -2.73
N SER A 96 9.59 3.44 -1.63
CA SER A 96 10.83 4.22 -1.66
C SER A 96 11.68 4.06 -0.39
N ASN A 97 13.00 4.20 -0.53
CA ASN A 97 13.94 4.16 0.60
C ASN A 97 13.69 5.30 1.60
N ASN A 98 13.34 6.50 1.14
CA ASN A 98 13.04 7.65 2.01
C ASN A 98 11.89 7.31 2.97
N LEU A 99 10.80 6.72 2.47
CA LEU A 99 9.72 6.22 3.34
C LEU A 99 10.22 5.09 4.23
N ALA A 100 10.99 4.14 3.68
CA ALA A 100 11.49 3.01 4.43
C ALA A 100 12.42 3.41 5.58
N GLU A 101 13.06 4.57 5.55
CA GLU A 101 13.92 5.11 6.63
C GLU A 101 13.13 5.79 7.74
N ARG A 102 11.90 6.26 7.48
CA ARG A 102 11.04 6.89 8.49
C ARG A 102 10.72 5.95 9.66
N ASN A 103 10.40 6.54 10.80
CA ASN A 103 10.02 5.76 11.99
C ASN A 103 8.62 5.15 11.80
N SER A 104 8.26 4.18 12.65
CA SER A 104 6.99 3.46 12.53
C SER A 104 5.77 4.36 12.75
N GLU A 105 5.85 5.29 13.71
CA GLU A 105 4.77 6.20 14.06
C GLU A 105 4.46 7.16 12.90
N ASP A 106 5.49 7.77 12.31
CA ASP A 106 5.36 8.62 11.13
C ASP A 106 4.69 7.87 9.97
N LEU A 107 5.10 6.63 9.70
CA LEU A 107 4.53 5.83 8.62
C LEU A 107 3.06 5.52 8.83
N ILE A 108 2.68 5.19 10.07
CA ILE A 108 1.29 4.89 10.42
C ILE A 108 0.45 6.17 10.35
N ASN A 109 0.96 7.29 10.85
CA ASN A 109 0.28 8.58 10.84
C ASN A 109 0.05 9.06 9.41
N ILE A 110 1.09 9.07 8.56
CA ILE A 110 0.97 9.45 7.15
C ILE A 110 -0.09 8.59 6.45
N PHE A 111 -0.02 7.28 6.63
CA PHE A 111 -0.98 6.37 5.98
C PHE A 111 -2.40 6.63 6.48
N THR A 112 -2.60 6.79 7.79
CA THR A 112 -3.92 7.00 8.40
C THR A 112 -4.49 8.36 7.99
N GLU A 113 -3.70 9.42 8.07
CA GLU A 113 -4.12 10.77 7.66
C GLU A 113 -4.48 10.84 6.18
N ALA A 114 -3.75 10.12 5.32
CA ALA A 114 -4.06 10.06 3.90
C ALA A 114 -5.36 9.29 3.58
N LEU A 115 -5.77 8.35 4.44
CA LEU A 115 -7.08 7.73 4.34
C LEU A 115 -8.20 8.63 4.88
N GLU A 116 -7.94 9.38 5.96
CA GLU A 116 -8.90 10.31 6.56
C GLU A 116 -9.12 11.57 5.72
N ASN A 117 -8.05 12.07 5.08
CA ASN A 117 -8.04 13.34 4.34
C ASN A 117 -7.49 13.15 2.91
N PRO A 118 -8.14 12.32 2.07
CA PRO A 118 -7.60 11.94 0.77
C PRO A 118 -7.27 13.10 -0.18
N GLU A 119 -8.06 14.18 -0.14
CA GLU A 119 -7.84 15.35 -0.99
C GLU A 119 -6.54 16.09 -0.66
N GLN A 120 -6.19 16.19 0.64
CA GLN A 120 -4.97 16.88 1.08
C GLN A 120 -3.70 16.17 0.62
N TYR A 121 -3.79 14.84 0.52
CA TYR A 121 -2.68 13.97 0.14
C TYR A 121 -2.67 13.60 -1.35
N ASN A 122 -3.60 14.14 -2.15
CA ASN A 122 -3.83 13.72 -3.54
C ASN A 122 -3.87 12.18 -3.65
N THR A 123 -4.62 11.56 -2.74
CA THR A 123 -4.66 10.10 -2.59
C THR A 123 -5.28 9.46 -3.81
N THR A 124 -4.65 8.39 -4.30
CA THR A 124 -5.17 7.51 -5.36
C THR A 124 -5.09 6.07 -4.87
N LEU A 125 -6.19 5.34 -5.01
CA LEU A 125 -6.26 3.94 -4.60
C LEU A 125 -6.05 3.04 -5.82
N VAL A 126 -5.00 2.22 -5.78
CA VAL A 126 -4.71 1.24 -6.83
C VAL A 126 -5.08 -0.15 -6.31
N LEU A 127 -5.96 -0.83 -7.03
CA LEU A 127 -6.51 -2.13 -6.67
C LEU A 127 -6.26 -3.15 -7.79
N SER A 128 -6.29 -4.43 -7.43
CA SER A 128 -6.41 -5.50 -8.42
C SER A 128 -7.78 -5.44 -9.12
N ASP A 129 -7.85 -5.83 -10.40
CA ASP A 129 -9.12 -5.90 -11.15
C ASP A 129 -10.16 -6.78 -10.44
N ASP A 130 -9.72 -7.86 -9.80
CA ASP A 130 -10.52 -8.81 -9.05
C ASP A 130 -10.72 -8.44 -7.56
N SER A 131 -10.24 -7.26 -7.14
CA SER A 131 -10.43 -6.80 -5.76
C SER A 131 -11.90 -6.49 -5.46
N THR A 132 -12.37 -6.98 -4.32
CA THR A 132 -13.75 -6.78 -3.83
C THR A 132 -13.96 -5.46 -3.10
N VAL A 133 -12.90 -4.67 -2.91
CA VAL A 133 -13.02 -3.31 -2.38
C VAL A 133 -13.87 -2.51 -3.37
N ARG A 134 -15.01 -2.00 -2.90
CA ARG A 134 -16.03 -1.29 -3.69
C ARG A 134 -15.88 0.19 -3.51
#